data_AF-A0A2V2RFI7-F1
#
_entry.id   AF-A0A2V2RFI7-F1
#
_cell.length_a   1.000
_cell.length_b   1.000
_cell.length_c   1.000
_cell.angle_alpha   90.00
_cell.angle_beta   90.00
_cell.angle_gamma   90.00
#
_symmetry.space_group_name_H-M   'P 1'
#
loop_
_entity.id
_entity.type
_entity.pdbx_description
1 polymer ?
#
loop_
_entity_poly.entity_id
_entity_poly.type
_entity_poly.pdbx_seq_one_letter_code
_entity_poly.pdbx_strand_id
1 'polypeptide(L)'
;MGCGQERRTTMSARIEFADLKQKITIEHVAAMLGAKLKPHGQQLRGLCPICNEGGERGFVVTPAKGVYYCFGKCRAGGDMLALYARAKNCSVREAAEAIAAHFKIGGAEAPTRTTIPSTVPPSQTGVKLKPLDYLQPEHEAVQVLGISVATAKEWEAGFAAKGIMRGRFAVPIKNLVGELIAYVGIAVTEEQTPRLLFPNGFKPETVIFNAHAIEQGDTVYVARDPLQVLLASEHGVANVVAFLADITVDAINALAVMMDEKDVPSIDLF
;
A
#
# COMPACT_ATOMS: atom_id res chain seq x y z
N MET A 1 -37.09 20.90 -33.42
CA MET A 1 -37.03 19.55 -32.84
C MET A 1 -36.12 19.60 -31.63
N GLY A 2 -36.66 19.97 -30.48
CA GLY A 2 -35.93 19.94 -29.20
C GLY A 2 -36.33 18.67 -28.47
N CYS A 3 -35.39 17.72 -28.35
CA CYS A 3 -35.61 16.54 -27.53
C CYS A 3 -35.00 16.82 -26.16
N GLY A 4 -35.90 17.01 -25.19
CA GLY A 4 -35.60 17.38 -23.83
C GLY A 4 -34.84 16.29 -23.07
N GLN A 5 -34.16 16.78 -22.03
CA GLN A 5 -33.41 16.00 -21.06
C GLN A 5 -34.33 15.05 -20.30
N GLU A 6 -33.94 13.77 -20.23
CA GLU A 6 -34.33 12.92 -19.10
C GLU A 6 -33.06 12.38 -18.44
N ARG A 7 -32.54 13.21 -17.52
CA ARG A 7 -31.55 12.80 -16.52
C ARG A 7 -32.24 11.78 -15.60
N ARG A 8 -31.95 10.49 -15.79
CA ARG A 8 -32.30 9.46 -14.82
C ARG A 8 -31.29 9.48 -13.67
N THR A 9 -31.52 10.42 -12.76
CA THR A 9 -30.90 10.47 -11.44
C THR A 9 -31.27 9.18 -10.71
N THR A 10 -30.34 8.22 -10.64
CA THR A 10 -30.49 7.06 -9.75
C THR A 10 -29.43 7.20 -8.68
N MET A 11 -29.90 7.47 -7.46
CA MET A 11 -29.14 7.73 -6.25
C MET A 11 -28.06 6.66 -6.04
N SER A 12 -26.78 7.06 -6.14
CA SER A 12 -25.67 6.22 -5.70
C SER A 12 -25.73 6.10 -4.17
N ALA A 13 -26.30 5.00 -3.70
CA ALA A 13 -26.14 4.56 -2.32
C ALA A 13 -24.63 4.49 -2.03
N ARG A 14 -24.16 5.26 -1.04
CA ARG A 14 -22.78 5.17 -0.58
C ARG A 14 -22.60 3.80 0.05
N ILE A 15 -21.89 2.92 -0.63
CA ILE A 15 -21.57 1.59 -0.13
C ILE A 15 -20.43 1.74 0.88
N GLU A 16 -20.68 1.36 2.12
CA GLU A 16 -19.61 1.23 3.11
C GLU A 16 -18.85 -0.08 2.89
N PHE A 17 -17.56 0.03 2.60
CA PHE A 17 -16.67 -1.11 2.35
C PHE A 17 -16.56 -2.06 3.56
N ALA A 18 -16.81 -1.56 4.78
CA ALA A 18 -16.80 -2.34 6.01
C ALA A 18 -17.97 -3.33 6.06
N ASP A 19 -19.18 -2.86 5.73
CA ASP A 19 -20.39 -3.71 5.65
C ASP A 19 -20.25 -4.79 4.59
N LEU A 20 -19.61 -4.45 3.47
CA LEU A 20 -19.40 -5.38 2.38
C LEU A 20 -18.49 -6.55 2.79
N LYS A 21 -17.43 -6.26 3.55
CA LYS A 21 -16.46 -7.27 4.05
C LYS A 21 -17.03 -8.14 5.18
N GLN A 22 -18.02 -7.65 5.92
CA GLN A 22 -18.69 -8.44 6.96
C GLN A 22 -19.76 -9.38 6.38
N LYS A 23 -20.45 -8.95 5.32
CA LYS A 23 -21.59 -9.68 4.76
C LYS A 23 -21.21 -10.64 3.63
N ILE A 24 -20.09 -10.39 2.95
CA ILE A 24 -19.68 -11.15 1.77
C ILE A 24 -18.30 -11.76 1.99
N THR A 25 -18.18 -13.06 1.75
CA THR A 25 -16.91 -13.78 1.81
C THR A 25 -16.22 -13.81 0.45
N ILE A 26 -14.91 -14.10 0.45
CA ILE A 26 -14.14 -14.25 -0.79
C ILE A 26 -14.68 -15.38 -1.70
N GLU A 27 -15.37 -16.35 -1.13
CA GLU A 27 -15.97 -17.48 -1.84
C GLU A 27 -17.13 -17.02 -2.71
N HIS A 28 -17.98 -16.14 -2.17
CA HIS A 28 -19.08 -15.53 -2.91
C HIS A 28 -18.58 -14.72 -4.11
N VAL A 29 -17.48 -13.98 -3.94
CA VAL A 29 -16.87 -13.22 -5.04
C VAL A 29 -16.18 -14.12 -6.06
N ALA A 30 -15.52 -15.20 -5.62
CA ALA A 30 -14.95 -16.18 -6.53
C ALA A 30 -16.03 -16.89 -7.37
N ALA A 31 -17.17 -17.22 -6.75
CA ALA A 31 -18.33 -17.79 -7.44
C ALA A 31 -18.96 -16.80 -8.43
N MET A 32 -19.09 -15.52 -8.07
CA MET A 32 -19.55 -14.44 -8.95
C MET A 32 -18.67 -14.28 -10.20
N LEU A 33 -17.36 -14.53 -10.06
CA LEU A 33 -16.41 -14.53 -11.18
C LEU A 33 -16.41 -15.83 -11.99
N GLY A 34 -17.26 -16.80 -11.64
CA GLY A 34 -17.36 -18.09 -12.32
C GLY A 34 -16.23 -19.08 -12.00
N ALA A 35 -15.48 -18.86 -10.91
CA ALA A 35 -14.39 -19.75 -10.53
C ALA A 35 -14.95 -21.09 -10.00
N LYS A 36 -14.64 -22.20 -10.69
CA LYS A 36 -14.97 -23.55 -10.25
C LYS A 36 -13.93 -24.01 -9.23
N LEU A 37 -14.21 -23.80 -7.94
CA LEU A 37 -13.33 -24.18 -6.85
C LEU A 37 -13.79 -25.51 -6.21
N LYS A 38 -12.86 -26.43 -5.99
CA LYS A 38 -13.05 -27.66 -5.22
C LYS A 38 -12.46 -27.50 -3.82
N PRO A 39 -13.13 -27.99 -2.76
CA PRO A 39 -12.57 -27.98 -1.43
C PRO A 39 -11.41 -28.97 -1.31
N HIS A 40 -10.31 -28.52 -0.72
CA HIS A 40 -9.13 -29.34 -0.45
C HIS A 40 -8.59 -28.99 0.95
N GLY A 41 -9.14 -29.65 1.98
CA GLY A 41 -8.88 -29.34 3.38
C GLY A 41 -9.49 -28.00 3.78
N GLN A 42 -8.69 -27.11 4.36
CA GLN A 42 -9.11 -25.76 4.78
C GLN A 42 -8.99 -24.69 3.67
N GLN A 43 -8.66 -25.11 2.44
CA GLN A 43 -8.49 -24.24 1.28
C GLN A 43 -9.40 -24.69 0.14
N LEU A 44 -9.79 -23.75 -0.71
CA LEU A 44 -10.48 -24.04 -1.96
C LEU A 44 -9.47 -23.90 -3.11
N ARG A 45 -9.48 -24.84 -4.05
CA ARG A 45 -8.55 -24.85 -5.18
C ARG A 45 -9.27 -24.97 -6.51
N GLY A 46 -8.78 -24.30 -7.54
CA GLY A 46 -9.38 -24.40 -8.87
C GLY A 46 -8.68 -23.55 -9.91
N LEU A 47 -9.42 -23.24 -10.97
CA LEU A 47 -8.96 -22.37 -12.04
C LEU A 47 -8.96 -20.90 -11.59
N CYS A 48 -7.94 -20.15 -12.00
CA CYS A 48 -7.87 -18.73 -11.69
C CYS A 48 -8.82 -17.93 -12.59
N PRO A 49 -9.75 -17.12 -12.02
CA PRO A 49 -10.65 -16.29 -12.82
C PRO A 49 -9.96 -15.09 -13.50
N ILE A 50 -8.68 -14.83 -13.20
CA ILE A 50 -7.92 -13.69 -13.76
C ILE A 50 -7.16 -14.11 -15.03
N CYS A 51 -6.43 -15.23 -14.98
CA CYS A 51 -5.60 -15.70 -16.10
C CYS A 51 -6.13 -16.96 -16.78
N ASN A 52 -7.22 -17.55 -16.28
CA ASN A 52 -7.84 -18.80 -16.76
C ASN A 52 -6.88 -19.99 -16.91
N GLU A 53 -5.73 -19.91 -16.23
CA GLU A 53 -4.62 -20.86 -16.28
C GLU A 53 -4.34 -21.44 -14.89
N GLY A 54 -3.69 -22.61 -14.84
CA GLY A 54 -3.21 -23.25 -13.61
C GLY A 54 -3.98 -24.50 -13.15
N GLY A 55 -5.09 -24.85 -13.79
CA GLY A 55 -5.85 -26.09 -13.50
C GLY A 55 -6.29 -26.21 -12.04
N GLU A 56 -6.52 -27.43 -11.53
CA GLU A 56 -6.92 -27.69 -10.14
C GLU A 56 -5.87 -27.32 -9.08
N ARG A 57 -4.64 -26.97 -9.49
CA ARG A 57 -3.52 -26.66 -8.59
C ARG A 57 -3.08 -25.20 -8.63
N GLY A 58 -3.67 -24.38 -9.49
CA GLY A 58 -3.19 -23.03 -9.79
C GLY A 58 -3.75 -21.97 -8.85
N PHE A 59 -5.05 -21.93 -8.63
CA PHE A 59 -5.68 -20.88 -7.81
C PHE A 59 -6.09 -21.44 -6.46
N VAL A 60 -5.61 -20.81 -5.39
CA VAL A 60 -5.88 -21.21 -4.00
C VAL A 60 -6.57 -20.07 -3.28
N VAL A 61 -7.74 -20.35 -2.71
CA VAL A 61 -8.48 -19.46 -1.83
C VAL A 61 -8.42 -20.03 -0.42
N THR A 62 -8.14 -19.19 0.56
CA THR A 62 -8.17 -19.56 1.98
C THR A 62 -9.31 -18.79 2.66
N PRO A 63 -10.52 -19.38 2.75
CA PRO A 63 -11.71 -18.70 3.28
C PRO A 63 -11.50 -18.14 4.69
N ALA A 64 -10.84 -18.91 5.57
CA ALA A 64 -10.54 -18.51 6.94
C ALA A 64 -9.74 -17.20 7.07
N LYS A 65 -8.97 -16.85 6.03
CA LYS A 65 -8.16 -15.63 5.97
C LYS A 65 -8.73 -14.58 5.01
N GLY A 66 -9.79 -14.92 4.26
CA GLY A 66 -10.40 -14.02 3.26
C GLY A 66 -9.46 -13.66 2.10
N VAL A 67 -8.46 -14.49 1.79
CA VAL A 67 -7.43 -14.20 0.78
C VAL A 67 -7.37 -15.27 -0.31
N TYR A 68 -6.94 -14.85 -1.50
CA TYR A 68 -6.59 -15.74 -2.61
C TYR A 68 -5.13 -15.57 -3.01
N TYR A 69 -4.60 -16.60 -3.66
CA TYR A 69 -3.33 -16.55 -4.36
C TYR A 69 -3.37 -17.45 -5.60
N CYS A 70 -2.92 -16.94 -6.73
CA CYS A 70 -2.72 -17.71 -7.95
C CYS A 70 -1.25 -18.09 -8.11
N PHE A 71 -0.95 -19.38 -8.15
CA PHE A 71 0.36 -19.96 -8.47
C PHE A 71 0.58 -20.15 -9.98
N GLY A 72 -0.33 -19.67 -10.83
CA GLY A 72 -0.19 -19.63 -12.28
C GLY A 72 0.60 -18.40 -12.76
N LYS A 73 0.38 -18.00 -14.03
CA LYS A 73 1.11 -16.91 -14.67
C LYS A 73 0.91 -15.54 -14.01
N CYS A 74 -0.29 -15.24 -13.51
CA CYS A 74 -0.58 -13.91 -12.97
C CYS A 74 0.02 -13.65 -11.59
N ARG A 75 0.45 -14.69 -10.85
CA ARG A 75 1.03 -14.60 -9.49
C ARG A 75 0.28 -13.64 -8.55
N ALA A 76 -1.02 -13.49 -8.80
CA ALA A 76 -1.84 -12.48 -8.16
C ALA A 76 -2.39 -13.04 -6.84
N GLY A 77 -2.26 -12.26 -5.77
CA GLY A 77 -2.93 -12.51 -4.50
C GLY A 77 -3.52 -11.24 -3.92
N GLY A 78 -4.49 -11.40 -3.02
CA GLY A 78 -5.20 -10.28 -2.40
C GLY A 78 -6.47 -10.72 -1.67
N ASP A 79 -7.29 -9.73 -1.30
CA ASP A 79 -8.61 -9.94 -0.71
C ASP A 79 -9.70 -10.11 -1.78
N MET A 80 -10.96 -10.26 -1.36
CA MET A 80 -12.11 -10.42 -2.25
C MET A 80 -12.28 -9.26 -3.24
N LEU A 81 -11.97 -8.01 -2.85
CA LEU A 81 -12.09 -6.85 -3.73
C LEU A 81 -10.96 -6.84 -4.76
N ALA A 82 -9.74 -7.15 -4.33
CA ALA A 82 -8.60 -7.29 -5.22
C ALA A 82 -8.78 -8.45 -6.22
N LEU A 83 -9.53 -9.51 -5.87
CA LEU A 83 -9.87 -10.60 -6.78
C LEU A 83 -10.76 -10.09 -7.92
N TYR A 84 -11.83 -9.38 -7.59
CA TYR A 84 -12.78 -8.85 -8.56
C TYR A 84 -12.17 -7.74 -9.41
N ALA A 85 -11.50 -6.77 -8.76
CA ALA A 85 -10.83 -5.65 -9.41
C ALA A 85 -9.84 -6.14 -10.49
N ARG A 86 -9.03 -7.16 -10.18
CA ARG A 86 -8.08 -7.71 -11.15
C ARG A 86 -8.73 -8.57 -12.23
N ALA A 87 -9.79 -9.31 -11.91
CA ALA A 87 -10.51 -10.11 -12.91
C ALA A 87 -11.29 -9.26 -13.91
N LYS A 88 -11.76 -8.08 -13.50
CA LYS A 88 -12.53 -7.14 -14.34
C LYS A 88 -11.76 -5.90 -14.77
N ASN A 89 -10.48 -5.81 -14.40
CA ASN A 89 -9.60 -4.67 -14.67
C ASN A 89 -10.23 -3.32 -14.29
N CYS A 90 -10.86 -3.27 -13.11
CA CYS A 90 -11.55 -2.10 -12.59
C CYS A 90 -10.95 -1.67 -11.24
N SER A 91 -11.25 -0.44 -10.83
CA SER A 91 -10.83 0.09 -9.54
C SER A 91 -11.48 -0.67 -8.38
N VAL A 92 -10.88 -0.60 -7.19
CA VAL A 92 -11.45 -1.24 -5.97
C VAL A 92 -12.84 -0.69 -5.63
N ARG A 93 -13.09 0.58 -5.95
CA ARG A 93 -14.40 1.23 -5.78
C ARG A 93 -15.44 0.63 -6.73
N GLU A 94 -15.11 0.52 -8.02
CA GLU A 94 -16.00 -0.12 -9.01
C GLU A 94 -16.23 -1.60 -8.69
N ALA A 95 -15.21 -2.29 -8.17
CA ALA A 95 -15.33 -3.67 -7.70
C ALA A 95 -16.32 -3.76 -6.53
N ALA A 96 -16.21 -2.87 -5.53
CA ALA A 96 -17.15 -2.84 -4.41
C ALA A 96 -18.57 -2.46 -4.84
N GLU A 97 -18.72 -1.51 -5.77
CA GLU A 97 -20.00 -1.14 -6.37
C GLU A 97 -20.65 -2.31 -7.11
N ALA A 98 -19.88 -3.02 -7.93
CA ALA A 98 -20.37 -4.18 -8.67
C ALA A 98 -20.74 -5.35 -7.74
N ILE A 99 -19.94 -5.61 -6.70
CA ILE A 99 -20.23 -6.64 -5.69
C ILE A 99 -21.47 -6.24 -4.89
N ALA A 100 -21.56 -5.01 -4.38
CA ALA A 100 -22.72 -4.55 -3.61
C ALA A 100 -24.01 -4.54 -4.43
N ALA A 101 -23.95 -4.16 -5.71
CA ALA A 101 -25.08 -4.22 -6.62
C ALA A 101 -25.56 -5.67 -6.86
N HIS A 102 -24.62 -6.62 -7.03
CA HIS A 102 -24.94 -8.03 -7.25
C HIS A 102 -25.52 -8.69 -5.99
N PHE A 103 -25.07 -8.30 -4.79
CA PHE A 103 -25.54 -8.85 -3.51
C PHE A 103 -26.64 -7.99 -2.84
N LYS A 104 -27.09 -6.91 -3.49
CA LYS A 104 -28.15 -5.98 -3.03
C LYS A 104 -27.92 -5.43 -1.61
N ILE A 105 -26.70 -5.00 -1.30
CA ILE A 105 -26.35 -4.43 0.01
C ILE A 105 -26.37 -2.90 -0.06
N GLY A 106 -27.36 -2.27 0.59
CA GLY A 106 -27.41 -0.80 0.74
C GLY A 106 -28.64 -0.32 1.53
N GLY A 107 -28.41 0.48 2.57
CA GLY A 107 -29.45 1.26 3.26
C GLY A 107 -29.27 1.36 4.77
N ALA A 108 -28.71 2.48 5.25
CA ALA A 108 -29.03 3.11 6.53
C ALA A 108 -28.42 4.53 6.59
N GLU A 109 -29.15 5.44 7.24
CA GLU A 109 -29.08 6.90 7.16
C GLU A 109 -27.85 7.58 7.79
N ALA A 110 -27.59 8.81 7.30
CA ALA A 110 -26.48 9.70 7.67
C ALA A 110 -26.66 10.42 9.02
N PRO A 111 -25.60 11.08 9.52
CA PRO A 111 -25.73 12.51 9.79
C PRO A 111 -24.73 13.39 9.04
N THR A 112 -25.22 14.62 8.88
CA THR A 112 -24.81 15.80 8.13
C THR A 112 -23.32 16.12 7.99
N ARG A 113 -22.98 16.44 6.74
CA ARG A 113 -21.70 16.94 6.22
C ARG A 113 -21.62 18.45 6.38
N THR A 114 -20.51 18.98 6.87
CA THR A 114 -20.09 20.36 6.59
C THR A 114 -18.63 20.37 6.15
N THR A 115 -18.43 20.88 4.94
CA THR A 115 -17.20 21.35 4.26
C THR A 115 -16.02 20.38 4.08
N ILE A 116 -15.54 20.35 2.84
CA ILE A 116 -14.50 19.48 2.24
C ILE A 116 -13.17 19.56 3.01
N PRO A 117 -12.39 18.46 3.11
CA PRO A 117 -11.25 18.31 2.20
C PRO A 117 -11.06 16.88 1.63
N SER A 118 -10.38 16.84 0.49
CA SER A 118 -9.97 15.66 -0.27
C SER A 118 -9.29 14.62 0.63
N THR A 119 -10.00 13.53 0.94
CA THR A 119 -9.46 12.46 1.76
C THR A 119 -8.86 11.42 0.82
N VAL A 120 -7.52 11.45 0.71
CA VAL A 120 -6.70 10.27 0.46
C VAL A 120 -7.29 9.11 1.28
N PRO A 121 -7.56 7.92 0.71
CA PRO A 121 -8.16 6.84 1.49
C PRO A 121 -7.27 6.54 2.70
N PRO A 122 -7.79 6.58 3.93
CA PRO A 122 -7.00 6.18 5.09
C PRO A 122 -6.62 4.71 4.91
N SER A 123 -5.31 4.49 4.80
CA SER A 123 -4.70 3.18 5.01
C SER A 123 -5.13 2.70 6.40
N GLN A 124 -5.94 1.64 6.41
CA GLN A 124 -6.19 0.71 7.52
C GLN A 124 -6.20 1.33 8.93
N THR A 125 -7.39 1.66 9.42
CA THR A 125 -7.63 1.97 10.82
C THR A 125 -7.25 0.80 11.74
N GLY A 126 -6.37 1.08 12.70
CA GLY A 126 -6.57 0.60 14.08
C GLY A 126 -5.44 -0.14 14.79
N VAL A 127 -4.45 -0.68 14.08
CA VAL A 127 -3.28 -1.29 14.76
C VAL A 127 -2.11 -0.33 14.66
N LYS A 128 -1.87 0.43 15.73
CA LYS A 128 -0.61 1.15 15.91
C LYS A 128 0.51 0.12 15.79
N LEU A 129 1.26 0.17 14.68
CA LEU A 129 2.36 -0.75 14.46
C LEU A 129 3.38 -0.53 15.58
N LYS A 130 3.72 -1.61 16.27
CA LYS A 130 4.77 -1.57 17.27
C LYS A 130 6.12 -1.47 16.56
N PRO A 131 7.01 -0.58 17.00
CA PRO A 131 8.39 -0.55 16.51
C PRO A 131 9.06 -1.92 16.65
N LEU A 132 9.93 -2.26 15.71
CA LEU A 132 10.70 -3.49 15.75
C LEU A 132 11.83 -3.34 16.79
N ASP A 133 11.65 -3.97 17.95
CA ASP A 133 12.59 -3.93 19.09
C ASP A 133 13.89 -4.72 18.87
N TYR A 134 13.96 -5.51 17.80
CA TYR A 134 15.06 -6.42 17.50
C TYR A 134 16.02 -5.90 16.43
N LEU A 135 15.84 -4.67 15.96
CA LEU A 135 16.75 -4.08 14.97
C LEU A 135 18.13 -3.88 15.60
N GLN A 136 19.17 -4.14 14.82
CA GLN A 136 20.55 -4.06 15.25
C GLN A 136 21.27 -2.91 14.52
N PRO A 137 21.30 -1.69 15.10
CA PRO A 137 22.02 -0.54 14.54
C PRO A 137 23.53 -0.77 14.42
N GLU A 138 24.12 -1.55 15.33
CA GLU A 138 25.56 -1.80 15.40
C GLU A 138 26.06 -2.82 14.37
N HIS A 139 25.16 -3.51 13.67
CA HIS A 139 25.52 -4.63 12.81
C HIS A 139 26.39 -4.18 11.62
N GLU A 140 27.43 -4.96 11.29
CA GLU A 140 28.40 -4.65 10.23
C GLU A 140 27.72 -4.37 8.88
N ALA A 141 26.69 -5.14 8.53
CA ALA A 141 25.90 -4.93 7.31
C ALA A 141 25.25 -3.53 7.20
N VAL A 142 25.01 -2.83 8.31
CA VAL A 142 24.53 -1.43 8.30
C VAL A 142 25.68 -0.48 8.01
N GLN A 143 26.85 -0.73 8.60
CA GLN A 143 28.04 0.09 8.43
C GLN A 143 28.59 0.01 7.00
N VAL A 144 28.48 -1.15 6.35
CA VAL A 144 28.82 -1.34 4.93
C VAL A 144 27.99 -0.44 4.01
N LEU A 145 26.78 -0.01 4.42
CA LEU A 145 25.96 0.93 3.68
C LEU A 145 26.40 2.40 3.85
N GLY A 146 27.43 2.68 4.65
CA GLY A 146 27.88 4.03 4.96
C GLY A 146 27.05 4.75 6.01
N ILE A 147 26.21 4.03 6.75
CA ILE A 147 25.38 4.58 7.84
C ILE A 147 26.07 4.33 9.18
N SER A 148 26.25 5.39 9.98
CA SER A 148 26.79 5.24 11.32
C SER A 148 25.77 4.63 12.30
N VAL A 149 26.27 4.05 13.38
CA VAL A 149 25.43 3.53 14.47
C VAL A 149 24.57 4.63 15.09
N ALA A 150 25.07 5.86 15.13
CA ALA A 150 24.33 7.02 15.65
C ALA A 150 23.12 7.32 14.79
N THR A 151 23.32 7.48 13.48
CA THR A 151 22.23 7.71 12.51
C THR A 151 21.24 6.55 12.49
N ALA A 152 21.71 5.30 12.49
CA ALA A 152 20.81 4.15 12.55
C ALA A 152 19.91 4.17 13.82
N LYS A 153 20.45 4.57 14.97
CA LYS A 153 19.67 4.72 16.21
C LYS A 153 18.67 5.87 16.14
N GLU A 154 19.08 7.02 15.65
CA GLU A 154 18.21 8.20 15.49
C GLU A 154 17.02 7.89 14.57
N TRP A 155 17.28 7.14 13.51
CA TRP A 155 16.27 6.73 12.55
C TRP A 155 15.44 5.51 12.98
N GLU A 156 15.65 4.98 14.19
CA GLU A 156 15.03 3.74 14.68
C GLU A 156 15.18 2.58 13.67
N ALA A 157 16.32 2.56 12.98
CA ALA A 157 16.64 1.66 11.89
C ALA A 157 17.78 0.70 12.27
N GLY A 158 17.86 -0.43 11.58
CA GLY A 158 18.94 -1.38 11.84
C GLY A 158 18.82 -2.67 11.07
N PHE A 159 19.79 -3.55 11.24
CA PHE A 159 19.76 -4.86 10.61
C PHE A 159 18.66 -5.73 11.22
N ALA A 160 17.79 -6.28 10.37
CA ALA A 160 16.73 -7.16 10.80
C ALA A 160 17.18 -8.63 10.75
N ALA A 161 17.39 -9.25 11.91
CA ALA A 161 17.75 -10.68 12.00
C ALA A 161 16.57 -11.64 11.76
N LYS A 162 15.32 -11.14 11.81
CA LYS A 162 14.09 -11.94 11.68
C LYS A 162 12.95 -11.14 11.04
N GLY A 163 11.87 -11.84 10.70
CA GLY A 163 10.67 -11.25 10.10
C GLY A 163 10.74 -11.15 8.57
N ILE A 164 9.82 -10.38 7.98
CA ILE A 164 9.77 -10.16 6.52
C ILE A 164 11.05 -9.49 6.01
N MET A 165 11.64 -8.60 6.82
CA MET A 165 12.87 -7.88 6.49
C MET A 165 14.16 -8.64 6.82
N ARG A 166 14.09 -9.95 7.09
CA ARG A 166 15.26 -10.72 7.52
C ARG A 166 16.43 -10.58 6.54
N GLY A 167 17.59 -10.25 7.08
CA GLY A 167 18.84 -10.10 6.34
C GLY A 167 19.02 -8.73 5.68
N ARG A 168 18.14 -7.77 5.94
CA ARG A 168 18.15 -6.44 5.30
C ARG A 168 18.28 -5.34 6.34
N PHE A 169 18.66 -4.15 5.89
CA PHE A 169 18.62 -2.93 6.70
C PHE A 169 17.18 -2.41 6.72
N ALA A 170 16.50 -2.55 7.86
CA ALA A 170 15.11 -2.16 8.01
C ALA A 170 15.03 -0.72 8.52
N VAL A 171 14.25 0.10 7.81
CA VAL A 171 14.04 1.51 8.10
C VAL A 171 12.54 1.77 8.26
N PRO A 172 12.10 2.50 9.30
CA PRO A 172 10.68 2.79 9.51
C PRO A 172 10.14 3.72 8.42
N ILE A 173 8.91 3.45 7.98
CA ILE A 173 8.13 4.33 7.11
C ILE A 173 7.08 4.99 7.99
N LYS A 174 7.08 6.32 8.01
CA LYS A 174 6.16 7.15 8.79
C LYS A 174 5.16 7.86 7.86
N ASN A 175 3.93 8.09 8.33
CA ASN A 175 2.97 8.95 7.63
C ASN A 175 3.35 10.43 7.82
N LEU A 176 2.63 11.36 7.17
CA LEU A 176 2.88 12.81 7.25
C LEU A 176 2.82 13.39 8.67
N VAL A 177 2.16 12.70 9.61
CA VAL A 177 2.04 13.09 11.02
C VAL A 177 3.14 12.46 11.89
N GLY A 178 4.06 11.67 11.28
CA GLY A 178 5.17 11.02 11.97
C GLY A 178 4.84 9.66 12.59
N GLU A 179 3.64 9.11 12.35
CA GLU A 179 3.26 7.80 12.88
C GLU A 179 3.83 6.67 12.03
N LEU A 180 4.36 5.64 12.68
CA LEU A 180 4.89 4.45 12.03
C LEU A 180 3.78 3.66 11.32
N ILE A 181 3.89 3.51 10.00
CA ILE A 181 2.92 2.81 9.16
C ILE A 181 3.47 1.55 8.48
N ALA A 182 4.79 1.41 8.36
CA ALA A 182 5.44 0.23 7.80
C ALA A 182 6.95 0.27 8.05
N TYR A 183 7.67 -0.72 7.54
CA TYR A 183 9.12 -0.69 7.39
C TYR A 183 9.48 -0.95 5.93
N VAL A 184 10.59 -0.38 5.46
CA VAL A 184 11.25 -0.79 4.22
C VAL A 184 12.52 -1.56 4.56
N GLY A 185 12.71 -2.72 3.94
CA GLY A 185 13.94 -3.51 4.03
C GLY A 185 14.85 -3.22 2.85
N ILE A 186 15.94 -2.50 3.10
CA ILE A 186 16.96 -2.14 2.12
C ILE A 186 18.00 -3.28 2.02
N ALA A 187 18.31 -3.69 0.80
CA ALA A 187 19.36 -4.68 0.52
C ALA A 187 20.72 -4.19 1.03
N VAL A 188 21.43 -5.06 1.76
CA VAL A 188 22.79 -4.83 2.27
C VAL A 188 23.87 -5.46 1.38
N THR A 189 23.45 -6.30 0.44
CA THR A 189 24.30 -6.96 -0.57
C THR A 189 23.65 -6.86 -1.95
N GLU A 190 24.45 -6.93 -3.01
CA GLU A 190 23.93 -6.84 -4.39
C GLU A 190 23.06 -8.03 -4.81
N GLU A 191 23.26 -9.18 -4.18
CA GLU A 191 22.51 -10.42 -4.44
C GLU A 191 21.03 -10.33 -4.00
N GLN A 192 20.72 -9.40 -3.10
CA GLN A 192 19.40 -9.25 -2.51
C GLN A 192 18.45 -8.48 -3.43
N THR A 193 17.66 -9.22 -4.19
CA THR A 193 16.58 -8.68 -5.03
C THR A 193 15.20 -8.96 -4.43
N PRO A 194 14.25 -8.00 -4.50
CA PRO A 194 14.39 -6.60 -4.91
C PRO A 194 15.29 -5.80 -3.94
N ARG A 195 15.83 -4.64 -4.35
CA ARG A 195 16.62 -3.77 -3.45
C ARG A 195 15.80 -3.25 -2.27
N LEU A 196 14.54 -2.88 -2.51
CA LEU A 196 13.58 -2.48 -1.48
C LEU A 196 12.55 -3.59 -1.28
N LEU A 197 12.38 -4.02 -0.04
CA LEU A 197 11.37 -5.00 0.37
C LEU A 197 10.33 -4.33 1.26
N PHE A 198 9.05 -4.63 1.02
CA PHE A 198 7.93 -4.08 1.76
C PHE A 198 7.06 -5.19 2.39
N PRO A 199 6.32 -4.90 3.47
CA PRO A 199 5.34 -5.82 4.03
C PRO A 199 4.21 -6.11 3.03
N ASN A 200 3.59 -7.28 3.15
CA ASN A 200 2.48 -7.65 2.29
C ASN A 200 1.30 -6.67 2.45
N GLY A 201 0.78 -6.18 1.33
CA GLY A 201 -0.36 -5.26 1.31
C GLY A 201 0.00 -3.79 1.56
N PHE A 202 1.27 -3.47 1.81
CA PHE A 202 1.75 -2.10 1.81
C PHE A 202 1.79 -1.55 0.37
N LYS A 203 1.37 -0.30 0.20
CA LYS A 203 1.34 0.40 -1.09
C LYS A 203 2.43 1.47 -1.11
N PRO A 204 3.63 1.18 -1.61
CA PRO A 204 4.73 2.14 -1.65
C PRO A 204 4.42 3.37 -2.51
N GLU A 205 3.62 3.22 -3.56
CA GLU A 205 3.24 4.30 -4.46
C GLU A 205 2.40 5.42 -3.82
N THR A 206 1.82 5.16 -2.64
CA THR A 206 0.99 6.14 -1.93
C THR A 206 1.75 6.91 -0.85
N VAL A 207 3.04 6.64 -0.66
CA VAL A 207 3.83 7.20 0.43
C VAL A 207 5.15 7.75 -0.08
N ILE A 208 5.43 9.00 0.25
CA ILE A 208 6.74 9.63 0.06
C ILE A 208 7.56 9.41 1.32
N PHE A 209 8.71 8.76 1.18
CA PHE A 209 9.60 8.51 2.30
C PHE A 209 10.15 9.82 2.86
N ASN A 210 10.18 9.93 4.18
CA ASN A 210 10.66 11.10 4.93
C ASN A 210 9.87 12.41 4.77
N ALA A 211 8.72 12.41 4.09
CA ALA A 211 7.93 13.64 3.88
C ALA A 211 7.48 14.34 5.19
N HIS A 212 7.26 13.57 6.26
CA HIS A 212 6.92 14.09 7.59
C HIS A 212 8.01 14.94 8.25
N ALA A 213 9.27 14.74 7.87
CA ALA A 213 10.42 15.43 8.43
C ALA A 213 10.81 16.68 7.61
N ILE A 214 10.04 17.04 6.58
CA ILE A 214 10.26 18.29 5.85
C ILE A 214 9.93 19.49 6.73
N GLU A 215 10.92 20.37 6.85
CA GLU A 215 10.83 21.66 7.53
C GLU A 215 10.70 22.79 6.50
N GLN A 216 10.28 23.97 6.96
CA GLN A 216 10.23 25.16 6.11
C GLN A 216 11.65 25.51 5.62
N GLY A 217 11.78 25.83 4.34
CA GLY A 217 13.08 26.13 3.73
C GLY A 217 12.97 26.36 2.23
N ASP A 218 14.11 26.55 1.57
CA ASP A 218 14.13 26.96 0.17
C ASP A 218 13.90 25.79 -0.80
N THR A 219 14.40 24.60 -0.47
CA THR A 219 14.47 23.46 -1.40
C THR A 219 14.16 22.15 -0.71
N VAL A 220 13.37 21.30 -1.38
CA VAL A 220 13.24 19.86 -1.08
C VAL A 220 14.08 19.07 -2.07
N TYR A 221 14.91 18.18 -1.56
CA TYR A 221 15.75 17.30 -2.37
C TYR A 221 15.07 15.94 -2.56
N VAL A 222 14.98 15.47 -3.80
CA VAL A 222 14.46 14.14 -4.12
C VAL A 222 15.62 13.19 -4.38
N ALA A 223 15.82 12.28 -3.45
CA ALA A 223 16.79 11.21 -3.58
C ALA A 223 16.21 9.99 -4.31
N ARG A 224 17.11 9.18 -4.87
CA ARG A 224 16.76 7.98 -5.66
C ARG A 224 16.01 6.92 -4.85
N ASP A 225 16.43 6.72 -3.60
CA ASP A 225 15.90 5.68 -2.73
C ASP A 225 16.05 6.07 -1.25
N PRO A 226 15.39 5.36 -0.31
CA PRO A 226 15.47 5.68 1.11
C PRO A 226 16.88 5.62 1.72
N LEU A 227 17.81 4.83 1.16
CA LEU A 227 19.17 4.79 1.69
C LEU A 227 19.88 6.13 1.46
N GLN A 228 19.68 6.74 0.30
CA GLN A 228 20.24 8.06 0.00
C GLN A 228 19.68 9.16 0.92
N VAL A 229 18.42 9.03 1.37
CA VAL A 229 17.85 9.96 2.36
C VAL A 229 18.56 9.85 3.71
N LEU A 230 18.84 8.62 4.17
CA LEU A 230 19.57 8.41 5.42
C LEU A 230 21.03 8.86 5.30
N LEU A 231 21.67 8.62 4.14
CA LEU A 231 23.02 9.13 3.87
C LEU A 231 23.06 10.66 3.81
N ALA A 232 22.04 11.30 3.24
CA ALA A 232 21.93 12.76 3.25
C ALA A 232 21.86 13.28 4.70
N SER A 233 21.04 12.64 5.54
CA SER A 233 20.95 12.94 6.98
C SER A 233 22.28 12.70 7.72
N GLU A 234 23.02 11.64 7.43
CA GLU A 234 24.35 11.37 7.99
C GLU A 234 25.33 12.54 7.70
N HIS A 235 25.20 13.18 6.55
CA HIS A 235 26.01 14.33 6.14
C HIS A 235 25.39 15.69 6.53
N GLY A 236 24.33 15.69 7.33
CA GLY A 236 23.67 16.91 7.79
C GLY A 236 22.82 17.62 6.74
N VAL A 237 22.47 16.94 5.65
CA VAL A 237 21.54 17.48 4.63
C VAL A 237 20.11 17.17 5.05
N ALA A 238 19.35 18.23 5.31
CA ALA A 238 17.94 18.16 5.65
C ALA A 238 17.05 18.25 4.40
N ASN A 239 15.73 18.14 4.60
CA ASN A 239 14.72 18.28 3.55
C ASN A 239 14.86 17.32 2.36
N VAL A 240 15.32 16.08 2.63
CA VAL A 240 15.47 15.05 1.61
C VAL A 240 14.35 14.03 1.70
N VAL A 241 13.72 13.73 0.56
CA VAL A 241 12.66 12.71 0.42
C VAL A 241 13.03 11.68 -0.63
N ALA A 242 12.35 10.53 -0.61
CA ALA A 242 12.47 9.54 -1.69
C ALA A 242 11.12 8.92 -2.03
N PHE A 243 10.92 8.57 -3.30
CA PHE A 243 9.81 7.74 -3.71
C PHE A 243 10.11 6.27 -3.40
N LEU A 244 9.11 5.54 -2.92
CA LEU A 244 9.25 4.11 -2.57
C LEU A 244 8.97 3.17 -3.75
N ALA A 245 8.45 3.71 -4.86
CA ALA A 245 8.11 3.02 -6.09
C ALA A 245 8.28 3.97 -7.28
N ASP A 246 7.86 3.53 -8.47
CA ASP A 246 7.84 4.37 -9.67
C ASP A 246 7.07 5.67 -9.42
N ILE A 247 7.62 6.76 -9.95
CA ILE A 247 7.05 8.10 -9.78
C ILE A 247 5.75 8.19 -10.56
N THR A 248 4.64 8.34 -9.84
CA THR A 248 3.31 8.55 -10.42
C THR A 248 2.92 10.02 -10.38
N VAL A 249 1.93 10.41 -11.20
CA VAL A 249 1.35 11.76 -11.16
C VAL A 249 0.78 12.07 -9.78
N ASP A 250 0.16 11.08 -9.13
CA ASP A 250 -0.38 11.23 -7.78
C ASP A 250 0.72 11.48 -6.74
N ALA A 251 1.86 10.80 -6.88
CA ALA A 251 3.01 10.99 -6.00
C ALA A 251 3.65 12.39 -6.19
N ILE A 252 3.71 12.90 -7.42
CA ILE A 252 4.17 14.26 -7.71
C ILE A 252 3.20 15.29 -7.12
N ASN A 253 1.90 15.09 -7.29
CA ASN A 253 0.89 15.98 -6.71
C ASN A 253 0.96 15.99 -5.18
N ALA A 254 1.16 14.84 -4.55
CA ALA A 254 1.34 14.74 -3.11
C ALA A 254 2.59 15.52 -2.64
N LEU A 255 3.68 15.45 -3.40
CA LEU A 255 4.89 16.23 -3.12
C LEU A 255 4.63 17.74 -3.25
N ALA A 256 3.96 18.16 -4.32
CA ALA A 256 3.64 19.57 -4.54
C ALA A 256 2.74 20.15 -3.43
N VAL A 257 1.72 19.40 -2.99
CA VAL A 257 0.86 19.80 -1.86
C VAL A 257 1.68 19.93 -0.58
N MET A 258 2.57 18.97 -0.31
CA MET A 258 3.46 19.05 0.86
C MET A 258 4.39 20.26 0.80
N MET A 259 4.91 20.60 -0.38
CA MET A 259 5.78 21.77 -0.57
C MET A 259 5.02 23.07 -0.30
N ASP A 260 3.78 23.18 -0.76
CA ASP A 260 2.90 24.34 -0.51
C ASP A 260 2.56 24.47 0.98
N GLU A 261 2.19 23.36 1.65
CA GLU A 261 1.91 23.34 3.10
C GLU A 261 3.13 23.73 3.95
N LYS A 262 4.34 23.46 3.46
CA LYS A 262 5.61 23.71 4.15
C LYS A 262 6.31 24.98 3.67
N ASP A 263 5.71 25.73 2.76
CA ASP A 263 6.27 26.95 2.18
C ASP A 263 7.67 26.73 1.57
N VAL A 264 7.82 25.65 0.80
CA VAL A 264 9.06 25.29 0.09
C VAL A 264 8.91 25.59 -1.41
N PRO A 265 9.61 26.60 -1.95
CA PRO A 265 9.38 27.07 -3.32
C PRO A 265 10.08 26.24 -4.40
N SER A 266 11.05 25.39 -4.06
CA SER A 266 11.87 24.68 -5.05
C SER A 266 12.10 23.21 -4.74
N ILE A 267 12.34 22.45 -5.81
CA ILE A 267 12.64 21.02 -5.78
C ILE A 267 13.91 20.76 -6.60
N ASP A 268 14.81 19.93 -6.06
CA ASP A 268 16.02 19.52 -6.76
C ASP A 268 16.27 18.01 -6.59
N LEU A 269 17.12 17.44 -7.43
CA LEU A 269 17.50 16.02 -7.35
C LEU A 269 18.77 15.88 -6.51
N PHE A 270 18.78 14.90 -5.59
CA PHE A 270 19.94 14.58 -4.74
C PHE A 270 20.87 13.54 -5.40
#